data_AF-A0A6H5J6T3-F1
#
_entry.id   AF-A0A6H5J6T3-F1
#
_cell.length_a   1.000
_cell.length_b   1.000
_cell.length_c   1.000
_cell.angle_alpha   90.00
_cell.angle_beta   90.00
_cell.angle_gamma   90.00
#
_symmetry.space_group_name_H-M   'P 1'
#
loop_
_entity.id
_entity.type
_entity.pdbx_description
1 polymer ?
#
loop_
_entity_poly.entity_id
_entity_poly.type
_entity_poly.pdbx_seq_one_letter_code
_entity_poly.pdbx_strand_id
1 'polypeptide(L)'
;MTVERLEKRGYELDRSDALAVMKFFVEYGMFEKSANLEAHWYDKKKFASKAKYVMMNPSLSLYELIRMRPEEAKKSFTYADYFACSCANGWDKLPGEFRHASSANLCEIMSRGFFRRWTLEFFLELTHLRLPILCCEKIVNQLTNKDLLCICLAVANQLSSDE
;
A
#
# COMPACT_ATOMS: atom_id res chain seq x y z
N MET A 1 0.03 9.53 -0.37
CA MET A 1 -1.41 9.24 -0.19
C MET A 1 -2.16 10.52 0.14
N THR A 2 -3.46 10.64 -0.16
CA THR A 2 -4.28 11.82 0.22
C THR A 2 -4.17 12.12 1.72
N VAL A 3 -4.18 11.07 2.55
CA VAL A 3 -4.02 11.14 4.00
C VAL A 3 -2.70 11.80 4.41
N GLU A 4 -1.57 11.44 3.81
CA GLU A 4 -0.28 12.10 4.09
C GLU A 4 -0.28 13.61 3.74
N ARG A 5 -1.11 14.03 2.77
CA ARG A 5 -1.29 15.45 2.46
C ARG A 5 -2.16 16.16 3.50
N LEU A 6 -3.12 15.46 4.09
CA LEU A 6 -3.92 15.97 5.21
C LEU A 6 -3.03 16.14 6.46
N GLU A 7 -2.22 15.14 6.81
CA GLU A 7 -1.24 15.22 7.90
C GLU A 7 -0.29 16.42 7.72
N LYS A 8 0.25 16.61 6.52
CA LYS A 8 1.11 17.77 6.19
C LYS A 8 0.42 19.13 6.32
N ARG A 9 -0.91 19.16 6.30
CA ARG A 9 -1.73 20.38 6.48
C ARG A 9 -2.22 20.54 7.92
N GLY A 10 -1.75 19.71 8.85
CA GLY A 10 -2.07 19.80 10.27
C GLY A 10 -3.28 18.96 10.69
N TYR A 11 -3.79 18.07 9.83
CA TYR A 11 -4.78 17.10 10.27
C TYR A 11 -4.10 16.01 11.11
N GLU A 12 -4.51 15.88 12.37
CA GLU A 12 -4.04 14.82 13.27
C GLU A 12 -4.96 13.61 13.14
N LEU A 13 -4.45 12.54 12.54
CA LEU A 13 -5.18 11.28 12.46
C LEU A 13 -5.16 10.58 13.80
N ASP A 14 -6.31 10.08 14.21
CA ASP A 14 -6.40 9.13 15.31
C ASP A 14 -6.51 7.67 14.80
N ARG A 15 -6.62 6.73 15.73
CA ARG A 15 -6.75 5.30 15.43
C ARG A 15 -8.04 4.96 14.68
N SER A 16 -9.13 5.67 14.96
CA SER A 16 -10.42 5.47 14.31
C SER A 16 -10.34 5.90 12.85
N ASP A 17 -9.78 7.08 12.59
CA ASP A 17 -9.51 7.59 11.24
C ASP A 17 -8.59 6.64 10.47
N ALA A 18 -7.53 6.16 11.12
CA ALA A 18 -6.61 5.22 10.52
C ALA A 18 -7.30 3.93 10.11
N LEU A 19 -8.11 3.36 11.01
CA LEU A 19 -8.86 2.14 10.75
C LEU A 19 -9.91 2.36 9.66
N ALA A 20 -10.57 3.52 9.62
CA ALA A 20 -11.51 3.88 8.56
C ALA A 20 -10.82 3.93 7.19
N VAL A 21 -9.65 4.57 7.10
CA VAL A 21 -8.82 4.57 5.89
C VAL A 21 -8.45 3.13 5.50
N MET A 22 -8.00 2.28 6.44
CA MET A 22 -7.61 0.92 6.08
C MET A 22 -8.81 0.04 5.66
N LYS A 23 -9.98 0.20 6.31
CA LYS A 23 -11.24 -0.48 5.92
C LYS A 23 -11.69 -0.11 4.51
N PHE A 24 -11.50 1.15 4.11
CA PHE A 24 -11.78 1.61 2.74
C PHE A 24 -11.01 0.79 1.69
N PHE A 25 -9.78 0.32 1.97
CA PHE A 25 -9.06 -0.52 1.01
C PHE A 25 -9.72 -1.90 0.80
N VAL A 26 -10.36 -2.46 1.83
CA VAL A 26 -11.11 -3.73 1.71
C VAL A 26 -12.40 -3.52 0.95
N GLU A 27 -13.16 -2.49 1.31
CA GLU A 27 -14.45 -2.19 0.68
C GLU A 27 -14.33 -2.04 -0.83
N TYR A 28 -13.24 -1.42 -1.30
CA TYR A 28 -12.96 -1.26 -2.74
C TYR A 28 -12.22 -2.43 -3.39
N GLY A 29 -12.05 -3.54 -2.66
CA GLY A 29 -11.42 -4.77 -3.14
C GLY A 29 -9.96 -4.61 -3.54
N MET A 30 -9.23 -3.66 -2.93
CA MET A 30 -7.85 -3.34 -3.35
C MET A 30 -6.90 -4.52 -3.15
N PHE A 31 -7.11 -5.32 -2.09
CA PHE A 31 -6.30 -6.51 -1.81
C PHE A 31 -6.67 -7.71 -2.69
N GLU A 32 -7.92 -7.85 -3.08
CA GLU A 32 -8.35 -8.92 -4.00
C GLU A 32 -7.82 -8.64 -5.41
N LYS A 33 -7.81 -7.38 -5.83
CA LYS A 33 -7.21 -6.96 -7.09
C LYS A 33 -5.70 -7.17 -7.13
N SER A 34 -5.00 -7.15 -5.99
CA SER A 34 -3.57 -7.49 -5.94
C SER A 34 -3.32 -8.99 -5.80
N ALA A 35 -4.17 -9.73 -5.07
CA ALA A 35 -4.05 -11.18 -4.84
C ALA A 35 -4.54 -12.06 -6.01
N ASN A 36 -5.52 -11.60 -6.79
CA ASN A 36 -6.03 -12.30 -7.99
C ASN A 36 -5.08 -12.19 -9.18
N LEU A 37 -3.96 -11.52 -9.01
CA LEU A 37 -2.92 -11.50 -10.02
C LEU A 37 -2.18 -12.82 -9.94
N GLU A 38 -2.22 -13.61 -11.01
CA GLU A 38 -1.31 -14.74 -11.19
C GLU A 38 0.10 -14.31 -10.75
N ALA A 39 0.78 -15.17 -10.00
CA ALA A 39 2.18 -14.95 -9.67
C ALA A 39 2.93 -14.60 -10.96
N HIS A 40 3.65 -13.48 -10.95
CA HIS A 40 4.39 -13.00 -12.13
C HIS A 40 3.55 -12.52 -13.32
N TRP A 41 2.32 -12.02 -13.11
CA TRP A 41 1.55 -11.34 -14.17
C TRP A 41 2.35 -10.24 -14.89
N TYR A 42 3.27 -9.58 -14.18
CA TYR A 42 4.17 -8.56 -14.71
C TYR A 42 5.28 -9.11 -15.62
N ASP A 43 5.44 -10.43 -15.70
CA ASP A 43 6.36 -11.10 -16.64
C ASP A 43 5.68 -11.44 -17.97
N LYS A 44 4.35 -11.27 -18.06
CA LYS A 44 3.62 -11.41 -19.33
C LYS A 44 4.23 -10.46 -20.36
N LYS A 45 4.72 -11.00 -21.48
CA LYS A 45 5.41 -10.27 -22.56
C LYS A 45 4.65 -9.00 -22.99
N LYS A 46 3.31 -9.07 -23.06
CA LYS A 46 2.44 -7.95 -23.41
C LYS A 46 2.51 -6.80 -22.39
N PHE A 47 2.55 -7.11 -21.10
CA PHE A 47 2.78 -6.12 -20.06
C PHE A 47 4.21 -5.58 -20.09
N ALA A 48 5.21 -6.47 -20.00
CA ALA A 48 6.62 -6.11 -19.88
C ALA A 48 7.09 -5.22 -21.04
N SER A 49 6.62 -5.47 -22.26
CA SER A 49 6.95 -4.65 -23.43
C SER A 49 6.37 -3.24 -23.38
N LYS A 50 5.23 -3.02 -22.70
CA LYS A 50 4.60 -1.70 -22.61
C LYS A 50 5.01 -0.94 -21.36
N ALA A 51 5.11 -1.64 -20.22
CA ALA A 51 5.43 -1.05 -18.92
C ALA A 51 6.80 -0.36 -18.89
N LYS A 52 7.78 -0.81 -19.70
CA LYS A 52 9.09 -0.15 -19.86
C LYS A 52 9.02 1.27 -20.40
N TYR A 53 7.93 1.63 -21.09
CA TYR A 53 7.72 2.96 -21.69
C TYR A 53 6.75 3.83 -20.90
N VAL A 54 6.20 3.30 -19.80
CA VAL A 54 5.40 4.06 -18.86
C VAL A 54 6.34 4.60 -17.80
N MET A 55 6.77 5.85 -17.98
CA MET A 55 7.62 6.53 -17.01
C MET A 55 6.76 6.97 -15.82
N MET A 56 7.15 6.52 -14.63
CA MET A 56 6.53 6.92 -13.38
C MET A 56 7.15 8.22 -12.87
N ASN A 57 8.45 8.38 -13.10
CA ASN A 57 9.21 9.61 -12.91
C ASN A 57 10.37 9.64 -13.93
N PRO A 58 11.25 10.66 -13.94
CA PRO A 58 12.34 10.74 -14.93
C PRO A 58 13.33 9.56 -14.94
N SER A 59 13.48 8.82 -13.84
CA SER A 59 14.46 7.75 -13.69
C SER A 59 13.87 6.35 -13.53
N LEU A 60 12.55 6.22 -13.43
CA LEU A 60 11.89 4.97 -13.07
C LEU A 60 10.69 4.68 -13.96
N SER A 61 10.72 3.52 -14.64
CA SER A 61 9.59 2.98 -15.38
C SER A 61 8.64 2.19 -14.47
N LEU A 62 7.41 1.99 -14.93
CA LEU A 62 6.42 1.14 -14.24
C LEU A 62 6.92 -0.30 -14.12
N TYR A 63 7.65 -0.79 -15.13
CA TYR A 63 8.21 -2.14 -15.14
C TYR A 63 9.24 -2.34 -14.02
N GLU A 64 10.12 -1.38 -13.82
CA GLU A 64 11.10 -1.41 -12.73
C GLU A 64 10.39 -1.29 -11.38
N LEU A 65 9.48 -0.33 -11.24
CA LEU A 65 8.78 -0.04 -10.00
C LEU A 65 7.99 -1.24 -9.44
N ILE A 66 7.23 -1.95 -10.28
CA ILE A 66 6.43 -3.12 -9.84
C ILE A 66 7.33 -4.29 -9.39
N ARG A 67 8.58 -4.34 -9.86
CA ARG A 67 9.55 -5.39 -9.50
C ARG A 67 10.39 -5.02 -8.28
N MET A 68 10.32 -3.78 -7.80
CA MET A 68 11.02 -3.37 -6.59
C MET A 68 10.34 -3.93 -5.35
N ARG A 69 11.12 -4.10 -4.28
CA ARG A 69 10.55 -4.36 -2.96
C ARG A 69 9.76 -3.11 -2.52
N PRO A 70 8.59 -3.24 -1.85
CA PRO A 70 7.80 -2.09 -1.43
C PRO A 70 8.58 -1.03 -0.62
N GLU A 71 9.58 -1.45 0.16
CA GLU A 71 10.44 -0.58 0.97
C GLU A 71 11.36 0.29 0.11
N GLU A 72 11.89 -0.28 -0.96
CA GLU A 72 12.76 0.39 -1.91
C GLU A 72 11.92 1.30 -2.82
N ALA A 73 10.78 0.79 -3.29
CA ALA A 73 9.84 1.50 -4.13
C ALA A 73 9.37 2.80 -3.47
N LYS A 74 9.02 2.78 -2.17
CA LYS A 74 8.59 3.97 -1.43
C LYS A 74 9.63 5.10 -1.43
N LYS A 75 10.93 4.80 -1.50
CA LYS A 75 11.99 5.82 -1.52
C LYS A 75 12.10 6.51 -2.88
N SER A 76 11.77 5.79 -3.94
CA SER A 76 11.95 6.25 -5.32
C SER A 76 10.64 6.70 -5.99
N PHE A 77 9.49 6.43 -5.37
CA PHE A 77 8.17 6.69 -5.93
C PHE A 77 7.24 7.34 -4.91
N THR A 78 6.63 8.46 -5.32
CA THR A 78 5.72 9.24 -4.49
C THR A 78 4.33 9.30 -5.10
N TYR A 79 3.36 9.76 -4.30
CA TYR A 79 2.02 10.05 -4.81
C TYR A 79 2.01 11.17 -5.87
N ALA A 80 2.96 12.11 -5.81
CA ALA A 80 3.07 13.15 -6.83
C ALA A 80 3.45 12.55 -8.20
N ASP A 81 4.36 11.58 -8.20
CA ASP A 81 4.78 10.84 -9.40
C ASP A 81 3.60 10.05 -9.99
N TYR A 82 2.84 9.34 -9.14
CA TYR A 82 1.60 8.66 -9.55
C TYR A 82 0.61 9.62 -10.22
N PHE A 83 0.37 10.77 -9.59
CA PHE A 83 -0.58 11.76 -10.08
C PHE A 83 -0.13 12.36 -11.41
N ALA A 84 1.16 12.73 -11.53
CA ALA A 84 1.74 13.26 -12.76
C ALA A 84 1.63 12.26 -13.92
N CYS A 85 1.97 10.99 -13.69
CA CYS A 85 1.83 9.93 -14.68
C CYS A 85 0.37 9.77 -15.14
N SER A 86 -0.57 9.85 -14.20
CA SER A 86 -2.00 9.74 -14.48
C SER A 86 -2.53 10.91 -15.30
N CYS A 87 -2.13 12.15 -14.98
CA CYS A 87 -2.51 13.35 -15.73
C CYS A 87 -1.93 13.40 -17.15
N ALA A 88 -0.76 12.78 -17.36
CA ALA A 88 -0.12 12.71 -18.67
C ALA A 88 -0.66 11.56 -19.56
N ASN A 89 -1.79 10.95 -19.19
CA ASN A 89 -2.35 9.77 -19.85
C ASN A 89 -1.33 8.61 -19.96
N GLY A 90 -0.40 8.49 -19.00
CA GLY A 90 0.65 7.47 -19.00
C GLY A 90 0.08 6.05 -19.05
N TRP A 91 -1.10 5.86 -18.48
CA TRP A 91 -1.85 4.60 -18.46
C TRP A 91 -2.38 4.16 -19.83
N ASP A 92 -2.54 5.08 -20.79
CA ASP A 92 -3.10 4.73 -22.10
C ASP A 92 -2.22 3.81 -22.91
N LYS A 93 -0.93 3.80 -22.60
CA LYS A 93 0.08 2.89 -23.17
C LYS A 93 -0.09 1.44 -22.70
N LEU A 94 -0.80 1.21 -21.60
CA LEU A 94 -1.03 -0.13 -21.05
C LEU A 94 -2.37 -0.70 -21.54
N PRO A 95 -2.40 -2.01 -21.88
CA PRO A 95 -3.65 -2.74 -22.08
C PRO A 95 -4.56 -2.65 -20.84
N GLY A 96 -5.88 -2.52 -21.06
CA GLY A 96 -6.86 -2.32 -19.99
C GLY A 96 -6.82 -3.39 -18.88
N GLU A 97 -6.52 -4.64 -19.23
CA GLU A 97 -6.36 -5.77 -18.31
C GLU A 97 -5.22 -5.54 -17.28
N PHE A 98 -4.18 -4.79 -17.64
CA PHE A 98 -3.05 -4.52 -16.75
C PHE A 98 -3.18 -3.20 -15.99
N ARG A 99 -4.03 -2.26 -16.45
CA ARG A 99 -4.22 -0.97 -15.78
C ARG A 99 -4.66 -1.17 -14.33
N HIS A 100 -5.69 -1.99 -14.12
CA HIS A 100 -6.21 -2.29 -12.79
C HIS A 100 -5.18 -2.96 -11.89
N ALA A 101 -4.47 -3.96 -12.42
CA ALA A 101 -3.40 -4.68 -11.73
C ALA A 101 -2.27 -3.74 -11.28
N SER A 102 -1.79 -2.90 -12.20
CA SER A 102 -0.76 -1.91 -11.93
C SER A 102 -1.24 -0.88 -10.91
N SER A 103 -2.44 -0.33 -11.06
CA SER A 103 -2.99 0.64 -10.10
C SER A 103 -3.11 0.04 -8.69
N ALA A 104 -3.58 -1.20 -8.56
CA ALA A 104 -3.68 -1.90 -7.27
C ALA A 104 -2.29 -2.10 -6.64
N ASN A 105 -1.31 -2.57 -7.42
CA ASN A 105 0.06 -2.78 -6.93
C ASN A 105 0.72 -1.46 -6.47
N LEU A 106 0.59 -0.39 -7.25
CA LEU A 106 1.10 0.93 -6.86
C LEU A 106 0.39 1.48 -5.61
N CYS A 107 -0.92 1.25 -5.49
CA CYS A 107 -1.69 1.62 -4.31
C CYS A 107 -1.16 0.91 -3.07
N GLU A 108 -0.85 -0.39 -3.17
CA GLU A 108 -0.26 -1.19 -2.09
C GLU A 108 1.13 -0.66 -1.68
N ILE A 109 1.98 -0.32 -2.64
CA ILE A 109 3.30 0.29 -2.39
C ILE A 109 3.14 1.62 -1.63
N MET A 110 2.25 2.50 -2.11
CA MET A 110 2.05 3.82 -1.51
C MET A 110 1.42 3.75 -0.12
N SER A 111 0.49 2.83 0.11
CA SER A 111 -0.17 2.69 1.41
C SER A 111 0.64 1.88 2.42
N ARG A 112 1.67 1.13 1.98
CA ARG A 112 2.54 0.29 2.82
C ARG A 112 3.03 0.98 4.10
N GLY A 113 3.55 2.19 3.95
CA GLY A 113 4.11 2.94 5.08
C GLY A 113 3.05 3.33 6.11
N PHE A 114 1.86 3.68 5.64
CA PHE A 114 0.72 4.01 6.49
C PHE A 114 0.23 2.79 7.25
N PHE A 115 0.02 1.67 6.53
CA PHE A 115 -0.43 0.42 7.14
C PHE A 115 0.53 -0.04 8.23
N ARG A 116 1.85 0.00 7.97
CA ARG A 116 2.85 -0.40 8.97
C ARG A 116 2.85 0.49 10.20
N ARG A 117 2.83 1.81 10.02
CA ARG A 117 2.86 2.77 11.12
C ARG A 117 1.69 2.52 12.07
N TRP A 118 0.48 2.48 11.52
CA TRP A 118 -0.72 2.28 12.33
C TRP A 118 -0.82 0.89 12.91
N THR A 119 -0.49 -0.16 12.15
CA THR A 119 -0.51 -1.53 12.68
C THR A 119 0.47 -1.71 13.83
N LEU A 120 1.63 -1.05 13.80
CA LEU A 120 2.58 -1.10 14.92
C LEU A 120 1.96 -0.58 16.21
N GLU A 121 1.16 0.50 16.15
CA GLU A 121 0.45 1.01 17.32
C GLU A 121 -0.57 0.01 17.87
N PHE A 122 -1.41 -0.57 17.01
CA PHE A 122 -2.37 -1.61 17.41
C PHE A 122 -1.66 -2.87 17.95
N PHE A 123 -0.53 -3.25 17.35
CA PHE A 123 0.20 -4.46 17.72
C PHE A 123 0.94 -4.33 19.05
N LEU A 124 1.48 -3.15 19.36
CA LEU A 124 2.09 -2.87 20.66
C LEU A 124 1.08 -2.99 21.80
N GLU A 125 -0.17 -2.58 21.56
CA GLU A 125 -1.27 -2.72 22.51
C GLU A 125 -1.72 -4.18 22.66
N LEU A 126 -1.92 -4.89 21.55
CA LEU A 126 -2.28 -6.32 21.55
C LEU A 126 -1.28 -7.17 22.34
N THR A 127 0.01 -6.84 22.23
CA THR A 127 1.08 -7.56 22.92
C THR A 127 1.28 -7.08 24.34
N HIS A 128 0.55 -6.06 24.80
CA HIS A 128 0.75 -5.39 26.09
C HIS A 128 2.21 -5.04 26.36
N LEU A 129 2.93 -4.58 25.33
CA LEU A 129 4.37 -4.28 25.39
C LEU A 129 5.26 -5.44 25.86
N ARG A 130 4.80 -6.70 25.77
CA ARG A 130 5.57 -7.88 26.19
C ARG A 130 6.70 -8.22 25.22
N LEU A 131 6.69 -7.64 24.02
CA LEU A 131 7.75 -7.76 23.04
C LEU A 131 8.52 -6.44 22.93
N PRO A 132 9.85 -6.46 22.79
CA PRO A 132 10.61 -5.28 22.45
C PRO A 132 10.12 -4.64 21.15
N ILE A 133 10.10 -3.31 21.07
CA ILE A 133 9.60 -2.58 19.89
C ILE A 133 10.26 -3.03 18.58
N LEU A 134 11.56 -3.33 18.62
CA LEU A 134 12.32 -3.83 17.47
C LEU A 134 11.80 -5.19 16.96
N CYS A 135 11.28 -6.04 17.84
CA CYS A 135 10.66 -7.31 17.45
C CYS A 135 9.31 -7.05 16.77
N CYS A 136 8.50 -6.16 17.32
CA CYS A 136 7.22 -5.75 16.73
C CYS A 136 7.41 -5.15 15.33
N GLU A 137 8.37 -4.25 15.16
CA GLU A 137 8.73 -3.68 13.86
C GLU A 137 9.14 -4.75 12.86
N LYS A 138 9.98 -5.72 13.26
CA LYS A 138 10.40 -6.82 12.38
C LYS A 138 9.22 -7.67 11.92
N ILE A 139 8.29 -8.00 12.81
CA ILE A 139 7.08 -8.77 12.48
C ILE A 139 6.22 -7.97 11.51
N VAL A 140 5.84 -6.74 11.88
CA VAL A 140 5.01 -5.83 11.05
C VAL A 140 5.64 -5.60 9.67
N ASN A 141 6.97 -5.55 9.58
CA ASN A 141 7.65 -5.37 8.31
C ASN A 141 7.53 -6.58 7.36
N GLN A 142 7.29 -7.79 7.85
CA GLN A 142 7.19 -9.00 7.01
C GLN A 142 5.78 -9.24 6.47
N LEU A 143 4.76 -8.64 7.07
CA LEU A 143 3.35 -8.90 6.76
C LEU A 143 2.85 -8.10 5.56
N THR A 144 1.91 -8.63 4.75
CA THR A 144 1.28 -7.88 3.65
C THR A 144 0.31 -6.80 4.18
N ASN A 145 -0.11 -5.84 3.36
CA ASN A 145 -1.07 -4.82 3.83
C ASN A 145 -2.41 -5.44 4.26
N LYS A 146 -2.79 -6.58 3.65
CA LYS A 146 -3.95 -7.37 4.05
C LYS A 146 -3.76 -7.94 5.46
N ASP A 147 -2.63 -8.59 5.72
CA ASP A 147 -2.31 -9.16 7.03
C ASP A 147 -2.26 -8.08 8.11
N LEU A 148 -1.65 -6.93 7.78
CA LEU A 148 -1.56 -5.76 8.66
C LEU A 148 -2.95 -5.25 9.07
N LEU A 149 -3.88 -5.12 8.13
CA LEU A 149 -5.26 -4.76 8.44
C LEU A 149 -5.97 -5.82 9.28
N CYS A 150 -5.77 -7.12 9.00
CA CYS A 150 -6.36 -8.18 9.81
C CYS A 150 -5.97 -8.06 11.29
N ILE A 151 -4.71 -7.70 11.57
CA ILE A 151 -4.26 -7.41 12.95
C ILE A 151 -5.05 -6.23 13.52
N CYS A 152 -5.11 -5.09 12.82
CA CYS A 152 -5.83 -3.91 13.32
C CYS A 152 -7.32 -4.19 13.61
N LEU A 153 -7.99 -4.96 12.75
CA LEU A 153 -9.40 -5.35 12.95
C LEU A 153 -9.59 -6.25 14.16
N ALA A 154 -8.68 -7.20 14.38
CA ALA A 154 -8.74 -8.08 15.55
C ALA A 154 -8.64 -7.28 16.85
N VAL A 155 -7.72 -6.31 16.92
CA VAL A 155 -7.54 -5.45 18.10
C VAL A 155 -8.76 -4.54 18.30
N ALA A 156 -9.25 -3.90 17.23
CA ALA A 156 -10.39 -3.00 17.32
C ALA A 156 -11.67 -3.71 17.81
N ASN A 157 -11.89 -4.96 17.37
CA ASN A 157 -13.05 -5.74 17.81
C ASN A 157 -12.95 -6.18 19.29
N GLN A 158 -11.74 -6.43 19.80
CA GLN A 158 -11.54 -6.74 21.22
C GLN A 158 -11.83 -5.53 22.11
N LEU A 159 -11.42 -4.33 21.67
CA LEU A 159 -11.69 -3.09 22.40
C LEU A 159 -13.17 -2.71 22.45
N SER A 160 -13.95 -3.04 21.41
CA SER A 160 -15.40 -2.80 21.38
C SER A 160 -16.24 -3.79 22.20
N SER A 161 -15.64 -4.88 22.71
CA SER A 161 -16.33 -5.87 23.53
C SER A 161 -16.12 -5.68 25.05
N ASP A 162 -15.30 -4.71 25.43
CA ASP A 162 -15.01 -4.35 26.83
C ASP A 162 -15.76 -3.06 27.29
N GLU A 163 -16.68 -2.54 26.47
CA GLU A 163 -17.66 -1.47 26.79
C GLU A 163 -19.07 -2.04 27.01
#